data_AF-A0A957TC60-F1
#
_entry.id   AF-A0A957TC60-F1
#
_cell.length_a   1.000
_cell.length_b   1.000
_cell.length_c   1.000
_cell.angle_alpha   90.00
_cell.angle_beta   90.00
_cell.angle_gamma   90.00
#
_symmetry.space_group_name_H-M   'P 1'
#
loop_
_entity.id
_entity.type
_entity.pdbx_description
1 polymer ?
#
loop_
_entity_poly.entity_id
_entity_poly.type
_entity_poly.pdbx_seq_one_letter_code
_entity_poly.pdbx_strand_id
1 'polypeptide(L)'
;MMLLIPAISIAAGYQTIQYGVTHGWAIPYQLLGTPQFPSLFYKSTGMMTLLRPIIGIKHFYAIATVSLIYIIALSGILSLGYAIIYRAVGPARYSPLDAPPPKVKVKPYKR
;
A
#
# COMPACT_ATOMS: atom_id res chain seq x y z
N MET A 1 8.38 0.46 -5.88
CA MET A 1 7.03 0.12 -5.35
C MET A 1 6.63 0.97 -4.15
N MET A 2 7.49 1.12 -3.13
CA MET A 2 7.16 1.86 -1.90
C MET A 2 6.66 3.30 -2.09
N LEU A 3 7.21 4.07 -3.04
CA LEU A 3 6.75 5.44 -3.33
C LEU A 3 5.80 5.53 -4.54
N LEU A 4 5.94 4.59 -5.48
CA LEU A 4 5.22 4.61 -6.74
C LEU A 4 3.74 4.22 -6.56
N ILE A 5 3.46 3.20 -5.75
CA ILE A 5 2.08 2.78 -5.46
C ILE A 5 1.32 3.88 -4.70
N PRO A 6 1.85 4.49 -3.63
CA PRO A 6 1.19 5.63 -2.99
C PRO A 6 0.91 6.78 -3.94
N ALA A 7 1.88 7.17 -4.78
CA ALA A 7 1.70 8.28 -5.72
C ALA A 7 0.57 8.02 -6.72
N ILE A 8 0.53 6.84 -7.35
CA ILE A 8 -0.55 6.46 -8.27
C ILE A 8 -1.89 6.39 -7.54
N SER A 9 -1.91 5.82 -6.34
CA SER A 9 -3.13 5.66 -5.56
C SER A 9 -3.72 6.99 -5.13
N ILE A 10 -2.88 7.97 -4.77
CA ILE A 10 -3.31 9.34 -4.46
C ILE A 10 -3.91 10.00 -5.69
N ALA A 11 -3.26 9.89 -6.86
CA ALA A 11 -3.78 10.44 -8.10
C ALA A 11 -5.13 9.80 -8.50
N ALA A 12 -5.24 8.48 -8.40
CA ALA A 12 -6.48 7.75 -8.66
C ALA A 12 -7.58 8.14 -7.67
N GLY A 13 -7.27 8.26 -6.39
CA GLY A 13 -8.20 8.70 -5.35
C GLY A 13 -8.72 10.11 -5.60
N TYR A 14 -7.82 11.04 -5.96
CA TYR A 14 -8.19 12.41 -6.34
C TYR A 14 -9.17 12.43 -7.52
N GLN A 15 -8.84 11.72 -8.60
CA GLN A 15 -9.67 11.66 -9.81
C GLN A 15 -11.05 11.03 -9.52
N THR A 16 -11.08 9.98 -8.70
CA THR A 16 -12.32 9.26 -8.36
C THR A 16 -13.26 10.13 -7.55
N ILE A 17 -12.75 10.85 -6.55
CA ILE A 17 -13.57 11.79 -5.76
C ILE A 17 -14.04 12.95 -6.62
N GLN A 18 -13.18 13.53 -7.45
CA GLN A 18 -13.56 14.62 -8.35
C GLN A 18 -14.66 14.18 -9.33
N TYR A 19 -14.55 12.97 -9.86
CA TYR A 19 -15.57 12.38 -10.73
C TYR A 19 -16.87 12.10 -9.96
N GLY A 20 -16.78 11.51 -8.77
CA GLY A 20 -17.94 11.19 -7.95
C GLY A 20 -18.73 12.42 -7.51
N VAL A 21 -18.04 13.50 -7.11
CA VAL A 21 -18.69 14.76 -6.74
C VAL A 21 -19.39 15.40 -7.94
N THR A 22 -18.78 15.37 -9.13
CA THR A 22 -19.40 15.94 -10.35
C THR A 22 -20.60 15.13 -10.85
N HIS A 23 -20.64 13.83 -10.57
CA HIS A 23 -21.73 12.92 -10.97
C HIS A 23 -22.75 12.66 -9.85
N GLY A 24 -22.67 13.40 -8.73
CA GLY A 24 -23.64 13.29 -7.63
C GLY A 24 -23.60 11.96 -6.88
N TRP A 25 -22.43 11.31 -6.79
CA TRP A 25 -22.29 10.09 -6.00
C TRP A 25 -22.57 10.35 -4.52
N ALA A 26 -23.19 9.37 -3.85
CA ALA A 26 -23.45 9.42 -2.42
C ALA A 26 -22.14 9.25 -1.63
N ILE A 27 -21.44 10.36 -1.40
CA ILE A 27 -20.24 10.42 -0.55
C ILE A 27 -20.67 10.89 0.85
N PRO A 28 -20.30 10.17 1.92
CA PRO A 28 -20.59 10.59 3.29
C PRO A 28 -20.10 12.02 3.56
N TYR A 29 -20.95 12.84 4.16
CA TYR A 29 -20.66 14.26 4.40
C TYR A 29 -19.43 14.46 5.29
N GLN A 30 -19.13 13.50 6.17
CA GLN A 30 -17.97 13.50 7.06
C GLN A 30 -16.64 13.45 6.30
N LEU A 31 -16.65 12.91 5.07
CA LEU A 31 -15.47 12.82 4.22
C LEU A 31 -15.30 14.04 3.30
N LEU A 32 -16.34 14.86 3.19
CA LEU A 32 -16.35 16.07 2.38
C LEU A 32 -15.90 17.28 3.22
N GLY A 33 -15.41 18.31 2.54
CA GLY A 33 -14.90 19.53 3.18
C GLY A 33 -13.38 19.55 3.34
N THR A 34 -12.89 20.43 4.22
CA THR A 34 -11.46 20.63 4.47
C THR A 34 -11.03 20.01 5.80
N PRO A 35 -9.75 19.64 5.94
CA PRO A 35 -9.21 19.17 7.21
C PRO A 35 -9.41 20.19 8.33
N GLN A 36 -9.94 19.75 9.47
CA GLN A 36 -10.00 20.56 10.69
C GLN A 36 -8.97 20.04 11.69
N PHE A 37 -8.13 20.95 12.19
CA PHE A 37 -7.11 20.62 13.18
C PHE A 37 -7.55 21.01 14.60
N PRO A 38 -7.00 20.35 15.64
CA PRO A 38 -7.19 20.80 17.02
C PRO A 38 -6.69 22.25 17.23
N SER A 39 -7.32 22.97 18.17
CA SER A 39 -7.02 24.38 18.47
C SER A 39 -5.54 24.65 18.77
N LEU A 40 -4.81 23.64 19.27
CA LEU A 40 -3.39 23.69 19.58
C LEU A 40 -2.52 24.01 18.35
N PHE A 41 -2.90 23.52 17.17
CA PHE A 41 -2.15 23.72 15.92
C PHE A 41 -2.31 25.16 15.38
N TYR A 42 -3.47 25.78 15.62
CA TYR A 42 -3.73 27.15 15.18
C TYR A 42 -3.02 28.21 16.05
N LYS A 43 -2.54 27.85 17.25
CA LYS A 43 -1.79 28.76 18.13
C LYS A 43 -0.35 29.00 17.68
N SER A 44 0.22 28.07 16.92
CA SER A 44 1.60 28.16 16.44
C SER A 44 1.63 28.59 14.98
N THR A 45 2.07 29.83 14.73
CA THR A 45 2.24 30.39 13.39
C THR A 45 3.18 29.52 12.54
N GLY A 46 4.24 28.95 13.14
CA GLY A 46 5.19 28.09 12.43
C GLY A 46 4.55 26.79 11.94
N MET A 47 3.75 26.14 12.80
CA MET A 47 3.05 24.90 12.44
C MET A 47 2.03 25.14 11.32
N MET A 48 1.37 26.29 11.35
CA MET A 48 0.35 26.63 10.37
C MET A 48 0.92 26.94 8.99
N THR A 49 2.15 27.45 8.91
CA THR A 49 2.87 27.60 7.63
C THR A 49 3.10 26.25 6.95
N LEU A 50 3.45 25.21 7.70
CA LEU A 50 3.69 23.87 7.16
C LEU A 50 2.39 23.13 6.81
N LEU A 51 1.33 23.32 7.58
CA LEU A 51 0.05 22.61 7.39
C LEU A 51 -0.87 23.27 6.37
N ARG A 52 -0.66 24.56 6.06
CA ARG A 52 -1.46 25.33 5.11
C ARG A 52 -1.72 24.64 3.76
N PRO A 53 -0.73 24.02 3.10
CA PRO A 53 -0.95 23.32 1.83
C PRO A 53 -1.96 22.18 1.97
N ILE A 54 -1.96 21.49 3.11
CA ILE A 54 -2.83 20.33 3.37
C ILE A 54 -4.26 20.81 3.69
N ILE A 55 -4.40 21.86 4.49
CA ILE A 55 -5.69 22.44 4.87
C ILE A 55 -6.47 22.95 3.65
N GLY A 56 -5.76 23.44 2.63
CA GLY A 56 -6.36 23.95 1.39
C GLY A 56 -6.95 22.87 0.47
N ILE A 57 -6.68 21.59 0.72
CA ILE A 57 -7.14 20.50 -0.14
C ILE A 57 -8.62 20.22 0.16
N LYS A 58 -9.47 20.48 -0.84
CA LYS A 58 -10.90 20.14 -0.77
C LYS A 58 -11.08 18.62 -0.79
N HIS A 59 -11.99 18.12 0.03
CA HIS A 59 -12.35 16.70 0.14
C HIS A 59 -11.16 15.81 0.53
N PHE A 60 -10.22 16.34 1.32
CA PHE A 60 -9.01 15.62 1.72
C PHE A 60 -9.28 14.24 2.32
N TYR A 61 -10.25 14.14 3.25
CA TYR A 61 -10.56 12.87 3.89
C TYR A 61 -11.14 11.84 2.90
N ALA A 62 -12.01 12.27 1.99
CA ALA A 62 -12.52 11.40 0.92
C ALA A 62 -11.38 10.90 0.02
N ILE A 63 -10.49 11.81 -0.42
CA ILE A 63 -9.35 11.48 -1.26
C ILE A 63 -8.44 10.49 -0.53
N ALA A 64 -8.08 10.76 0.73
CA ALA A 64 -7.22 9.90 1.52
C ALA A 64 -7.81 8.50 1.71
N THR A 65 -9.12 8.40 1.98
CA THR A 65 -9.82 7.13 2.16
C THR A 65 -9.80 6.30 0.88
N VAL A 66 -10.18 6.90 -0.26
CA VAL A 66 -10.16 6.19 -1.55
C VAL A 66 -8.74 5.84 -1.99
N SER A 67 -7.77 6.71 -1.73
CA SER A 67 -6.36 6.45 -2.00
C SER A 67 -5.87 5.24 -1.19
N LEU A 68 -6.25 5.13 0.08
CA LEU A 68 -5.90 4.00 0.92
C LEU A 68 -6.50 2.69 0.39
N ILE A 69 -7.75 2.71 -0.08
CA ILE A 69 -8.38 1.56 -0.75
C ILE A 69 -7.56 1.16 -1.98
N TYR A 70 -7.16 2.11 -2.83
CA TYR A 70 -6.30 1.83 -4.00
C TYR A 70 -4.93 1.27 -3.61
N ILE A 71 -4.29 1.79 -2.55
CA ILE A 71 -3.01 1.27 -2.07
C ILE A 71 -3.16 -0.21 -1.71
N ILE A 72 -4.19 -0.56 -0.94
CA ILE A 72 -4.44 -1.95 -0.52
C ILE A 72 -4.71 -2.83 -1.73
N ALA A 73 -5.59 -2.39 -2.64
CA ALA A 73 -5.94 -3.16 -3.83
C ALA A 73 -4.73 -3.40 -4.75
N LEU A 74 -4.00 -2.34 -5.10
CA LEU A 74 -2.82 -2.44 -5.97
C LEU A 74 -1.69 -3.24 -5.33
N SER A 75 -1.44 -3.04 -4.03
CA SER A 75 -0.42 -3.81 -3.31
C SER A 75 -0.80 -5.29 -3.23
N GLY A 76 -2.08 -5.59 -3.01
CA GLY A 76 -2.60 -6.95 -3.01
C GLY A 76 -2.43 -7.65 -4.36
N ILE A 77 -2.80 -6.96 -5.45
CA ILE A 77 -2.66 -7.49 -6.82
C ILE A 77 -1.18 -7.73 -7.16
N LEU A 78 -0.30 -6.78 -6.86
CA LEU A 78 1.13 -6.91 -7.13
C LEU A 78 1.77 -8.03 -6.29
N SER A 79 1.37 -8.17 -5.03
CA SER A 79 1.83 -9.25 -4.15
C SER A 79 1.42 -10.63 -4.69
N LEU A 80 0.17 -10.78 -5.12
CA LEU A 80 -0.33 -12.01 -5.72
C LEU A 80 0.39 -12.33 -7.03
N GLY A 81 0.57 -11.34 -7.90
CA GLY A 81 1.32 -11.49 -9.14
C GLY A 81 2.77 -11.91 -8.89
N TYR A 82 3.44 -11.27 -7.94
CA TYR A 82 4.79 -11.63 -7.53
C TYR A 82 4.86 -13.08 -7.02
N ALA A 83 3.93 -13.49 -6.17
CA ALA A 83 3.90 -14.85 -5.63
C ALA A 83 3.70 -15.92 -6.73
N ILE A 84 2.84 -15.64 -7.72
CA ILE A 84 2.64 -16.53 -8.87
C ILE A 84 3.91 -16.65 -9.69
N ILE A 85 4.54 -15.52 -10.05
CA ILE A 85 5.77 -15.49 -10.85
C ILE A 85 6.90 -16.20 -10.09
N TYR A 86 7.06 -15.91 -8.80
CA TYR A 86 8.07 -16.52 -7.96
C TYR A 86 7.87 -18.03 -7.85
N ARG A 87 6.62 -18.52 -7.81
CA ARG A 87 6.35 -19.96 -7.83
C ARG A 87 6.65 -20.60 -9.18
N ALA A 88 6.48 -19.88 -10.29
CA ALA A 88 6.70 -20.39 -11.63
C ALA A 88 8.19 -20.42 -12.03
N VAL A 89 8.96 -19.41 -11.64
CA VAL A 89 10.35 -19.19 -12.08
C VAL A 89 11.36 -19.36 -10.94
N GLY A 90 10.90 -19.34 -9.70
CA GLY A 90 11.78 -19.45 -8.53
C GLY A 90 12.41 -20.82 -8.36
N PRO A 91 13.48 -20.90 -7.55
CA PRO A 91 14.17 -22.15 -7.28
C PRO A 91 13.22 -23.18 -6.63
N ALA A 92 13.51 -24.46 -6.84
CA ALA A 92 12.76 -25.54 -6.22
C ALA A 92 12.71 -25.35 -4.69
N ARG A 93 11.53 -25.58 -4.09
CA ARG A 93 11.29 -25.42 -2.65
C ARG A 93 12.19 -26.29 -1.76
N TYR A 94 12.68 -27.40 -2.30
CA TYR A 94 13.49 -28.37 -1.58
C TYR A 94 14.88 -28.44 -2.20
N SER A 95 15.89 -28.35 -1.34
CA SER A 95 17.28 -28.56 -1.72
C SER A 95 17.61 -30.05 -1.64
N PRO A 96 18.60 -30.54 -2.41
CA PRO A 96 19.19 -31.86 -2.18
C PRO A 96 19.71 -32.09 -0.75
N LEU A 97 19.94 -31.01 0.01
CA LEU A 97 20.33 -31.05 1.42
C LEU A 97 19.14 -31.30 2.38
N ASP A 98 17.91 -31.06 1.94
CA ASP A 98 16.69 -31.37 2.70
C ASP A 98 16.29 -32.85 2.55
N ALA A 99 16.91 -33.56 1.60
CA ALA A 99 16.69 -34.99 1.45
C ALA A 99 17.28 -35.74 2.65
N PRO A 100 16.56 -36.73 3.23
CA PRO A 100 17.12 -37.53 4.31
C PRO A 100 18.41 -38.20 3.84
N PRO A 101 19.44 -38.30 4.70
CA PRO A 101 20.70 -38.89 4.30
C PRO A 101 20.48 -40.32 3.80
N PRO A 102 21.17 -40.73 2.72
CA PRO A 102 20.99 -42.05 2.14
C PRO A 102 21.32 -43.11 3.19
N LYS A 103 20.37 -44.01 3.49
CA LYS A 103 20.51 -45.09 4.47
C LYS A 103 21.39 -46.23 3.96
N VAL A 104 22.54 -45.91 3.38
CA VAL A 104 23.46 -46.91 2.83
C VAL A 104 24.39 -47.35 3.94
N LYS A 105 24.26 -48.61 4.39
CA LYS A 105 25.23 -49.26 5.27
C LYS A 105 26.48 -49.60 4.46
N VAL A 106 27.42 -48.68 4.36
CA VAL A 106 28.71 -48.94 3.73
C VAL A 106 29.64 -49.63 4.73
N LYS A 107 30.31 -50.72 4.32
CA LYS A 107 31.36 -51.34 5.15
C LYS A 107 32.56 -50.39 5.20
N PRO A 108 33.15 -50.13 6.40
CA PRO A 108 34.33 -49.28 6.49
C PRO A 108 35.50 -49.89 5.71
N TYR A 109 36.14 -49.06 4.87
CA TYR A 109 37.33 -49.44 4.14
C TYR A 109 38.50 -49.62 5.13
N LYS A 110 39.01 -50.85 5.28
CA LYS A 110 40.28 -51.09 5.98
C LYS A 110 41.41 -50.82 4.99
N ARG A 111 42.22 -49.82 5.31
CA ARG A 111 43.48 -49.53 4.63
C ARG A 111 44.63 -50.04 5.50
#